data_AF-A0A7J3U8Y2-F1
#
_entry.id   AF-A0A7J3U8Y2-F1
#
_cell.length_a   1.000
_cell.length_b   1.000
_cell.length_c   1.000
_cell.angle_alpha   90.00
_cell.angle_beta   90.00
_cell.angle_gamma   90.00
#
_symmetry.space_group_name_H-M   'P 1'
#
loop_
_entity.id
_entity.type
_entity.pdbx_description
1 polymer ?
#
loop_
_entity_poly.entity_id
_entity_poly.type
_entity_poly.pdbx_seq_one_letter_code
_entity_poly.pdbx_strand_id
1 'polypeptide(L)'
;MDQKMYRICVLISAITMGTVFAFSITIGNFILPLIAIILGISLMYLCKRRVEGVIQDERTYKIAEKSSMRTIQILGPTTAILGVTTLTVSESGYINLTEIGYALLYFNIALLGLYMFFYGYYSRKYKG
;
A
#
# COMPACT_ATOMS: atom_id res chain seq x y z
N MET A 1 20.16 -15.67 5.11
CA MET A 1 18.75 -16.04 4.80
C MET A 1 18.58 -16.11 3.29
N ASP A 2 18.02 -17.20 2.76
CA ASP A 2 17.78 -17.35 1.31
C ASP A 2 16.66 -16.39 0.81
N GLN A 3 16.70 -16.06 -0.48
CA GLN A 3 15.72 -15.20 -1.17
C GLN A 3 14.27 -15.70 -0.99
N LYS A 4 14.06 -17.02 -1.01
CA LYS A 4 12.72 -17.60 -0.79
C LYS A 4 12.24 -17.35 0.63
N MET A 5 13.09 -17.55 1.63
CA MET A 5 12.76 -17.24 3.02
C MET A 5 12.51 -15.75 3.25
N TYR A 6 13.23 -14.86 2.56
CA TYR A 6 12.94 -13.43 2.62
C TYR A 6 11.54 -13.10 2.13
N ARG A 7 11.13 -13.65 0.98
CA ARG A 7 9.77 -13.44 0.44
C ARG A 7 8.70 -13.94 1.41
N ILE A 8 8.94 -15.09 2.04
CA ILE A 8 8.03 -15.63 3.05
C ILE A 8 7.98 -14.72 4.29
N CYS A 9 9.13 -14.21 4.78
CA CYS A 9 9.15 -13.25 5.88
C CYS A 9 8.31 -12.01 5.57
N VAL A 10 8.50 -11.42 4.38
CA VAL A 10 7.74 -10.24 3.94
C VAL A 10 6.24 -10.57 3.83
N LEU A 11 5.87 -11.70 3.22
CA LEU A 11 4.47 -12.12 3.10
C LEU A 11 3.81 -12.29 4.47
N ILE A 12 4.45 -13.02 5.40
CA ILE A 12 3.91 -13.23 6.74
C ILE A 12 3.76 -11.89 7.46
N SER A 13 4.78 -11.03 7.42
CA SER A 13 4.70 -9.71 8.06
C SER A 13 3.57 -8.86 7.51
N ALA A 14 3.35 -8.86 6.18
CA ALA A 14 2.26 -8.13 5.55
C ALA A 14 0.88 -8.68 5.96
N ILE A 15 0.72 -10.01 6.00
CA ILE A 15 -0.53 -10.65 6.43
C ILE A 15 -0.82 -10.31 7.90
N THR A 16 0.18 -10.45 8.78
CA THR A 16 0.03 -10.13 10.20
C THR A 16 -0.35 -8.67 10.41
N MET A 17 0.31 -7.74 9.71
CA MET A 17 -0.05 -6.32 9.77
C MET A 17 -1.49 -6.08 9.32
N GLY A 18 -1.91 -6.68 8.21
CA GLY A 18 -3.29 -6.57 7.71
C GLY A 18 -4.33 -7.04 8.73
N THR A 19 -4.08 -8.19 9.38
CA THR A 19 -4.96 -8.72 10.41
C THR A 19 -5.03 -7.82 11.64
N VAL A 20 -3.90 -7.29 12.10
CA VAL A 20 -3.86 -6.37 13.26
C VAL A 20 -4.58 -5.06 12.94
N PHE A 21 -4.46 -4.56 11.71
CA PHE A 21 -5.23 -3.40 11.25
C PHE A 21 -6.73 -3.65 11.29
N ALA A 22 -7.19 -4.77 10.73
CA ALA A 22 -8.61 -5.11 10.74
C ALA A 22 -9.15 -5.22 12.17
N PHE A 23 -8.39 -5.87 13.06
CA PHE A 23 -8.76 -6.03 14.47
C PHE A 23 -8.76 -4.70 15.24
N SER A 24 -7.80 -3.81 14.96
CA SER A 24 -7.75 -2.48 15.57
C SER A 24 -9.03 -1.67 15.30
N ILE A 25 -9.52 -1.72 14.06
CA ILE A 25 -10.74 -1.02 13.65
C ILE A 25 -11.93 -1.55 14.47
N THR A 26 -12.03 -2.86 14.69
CA THR A 26 -13.13 -3.44 15.48
C THR A 26 -13.15 -3.02 16.94
N ILE A 27 -11.99 -2.67 17.51
CA ILE A 27 -11.87 -2.22 18.91
C ILE A 27 -11.93 -0.69 19.01
N GLY A 28 -11.87 0.03 17.88
CA GLY A 28 -11.80 1.49 17.86
C GLY A 28 -10.47 2.04 18.41
N ASN A 29 -9.42 1.23 18.47
CA ASN A 29 -8.12 1.64 19.02
C ASN A 29 -7.15 2.00 17.90
N PHE A 30 -6.93 3.30 17.69
CA PHE A 30 -6.07 3.84 16.64
C PHE A 30 -4.56 3.76 16.94
N ILE A 31 -4.16 3.42 18.17
CA ILE A 31 -2.75 3.30 18.57
C ILE A 31 -2.16 1.94 18.14
N LEU A 32 -2.95 0.87 18.24
CA LEU A 32 -2.57 -0.48 17.83
C LEU A 32 -2.02 -0.58 16.38
N PRO A 33 -2.67 0.00 15.34
CA PRO A 33 -2.25 -0.09 13.95
C PRO A 33 -0.98 0.73 13.70
N LEU A 34 -0.82 1.87 14.38
CA LEU A 34 0.41 2.66 14.33
C LEU A 34 1.62 1.85 14.81
N ILE A 35 1.50 1.20 15.97
CA ILE A 35 2.55 0.33 16.50
C ILE A 35 2.83 -0.84 15.54
N ALA A 36 1.79 -1.44 14.97
CA ALA A 36 1.92 -2.54 14.02
C ALA A 36 2.68 -2.13 12.75
N ILE A 37 2.47 -0.91 12.23
CA ILE A 37 3.26 -0.37 11.11
C ILE A 37 4.74 -0.30 11.48
N ILE A 38 5.07 0.33 12.60
CA ILE A 38 6.46 0.56 13.00
C ILE A 38 7.18 -0.77 13.20
N LEU A 39 6.53 -1.72 13.89
CA LEU A 39 7.07 -3.05 14.09
C LEU A 39 7.22 -3.81 12.78
N GLY A 40 6.21 -3.80 11.92
CA GLY A 40 6.24 -4.49 10.63
C GLY A 40 7.36 -3.99 9.72
N ILE A 41 7.53 -2.67 9.60
CA ILE A 41 8.64 -2.07 8.85
C ILE A 41 9.99 -2.48 9.45
N SER A 42 10.12 -2.42 10.78
CA SER A 42 11.35 -2.81 11.47
C SER A 42 11.69 -4.28 11.22
N LEU A 43 10.68 -5.16 11.26
CA LEU A 43 10.83 -6.60 11.03
C LEU A 43 11.24 -6.91 9.59
N MET A 44 10.61 -6.25 8.61
CA MET A 44 10.99 -6.34 7.21
C MET A 44 12.44 -5.85 6.98
N TYR A 45 12.84 -4.76 7.63
CA TYR A 45 14.20 -4.23 7.54
C TYR A 45 15.23 -5.20 8.12
N LEU A 46 14.96 -5.80 9.28
CA LEU A 46 15.82 -6.80 9.89
C LEU A 46 15.91 -8.07 9.03
N CYS A 47 14.79 -8.53 8.48
CA CYS A 47 14.76 -9.65 7.53
C CYS A 47 15.63 -9.34 6.30
N LYS A 48 15.51 -8.13 5.73
CA LYS A 48 16.32 -7.69 4.58
C LYS A 48 17.82 -7.70 4.89
N ARG A 49 18.20 -7.25 6.09
CA ARG A 49 19.61 -7.21 6.54
C ARG A 49 20.24 -8.59 6.69
N ARG A 50 19.45 -9.64 6.97
CA ARG A 50 19.92 -11.02 7.14
C ARG A 50 19.98 -11.84 5.84
N VAL A 51 19.60 -11.27 4.70
CA VAL A 51 19.69 -11.99 3.41
C VAL A 51 21.13 -11.99 2.92
N GLU A 52 21.69 -13.17 2.74
CA GLU A 52 23.04 -13.37 2.20
C GLU A 52 22.90 -13.60 0.69
N GLY A 53 23.47 -12.68 -0.10
CA GLY A 53 23.43 -12.74 -1.57
C GLY A 53 23.13 -11.38 -2.20
N VAL A 54 23.60 -11.17 -3.43
CA VAL A 54 23.31 -9.98 -4.23
C VAL A 54 21.81 -9.98 -4.58
N ILE A 55 20.99 -9.28 -3.78
CA ILE A 55 19.54 -9.17 -4.01
C ILE A 55 19.20 -8.25 -5.18
N GLN A 56 20.11 -7.34 -5.50
CA GLN A 56 19.97 -6.34 -6.56
C GLN A 56 20.57 -6.86 -7.87
N ASP A 57 19.84 -7.78 -8.48
CA ASP A 57 19.98 -8.06 -9.91
C ASP A 57 19.06 -7.12 -10.69
N GLU A 58 19.41 -6.74 -11.93
CA GLU A 58 18.60 -5.83 -12.78
C GLU A 58 17.14 -6.29 -12.88
N ARG A 59 16.93 -7.60 -12.81
CA ARG A 59 15.61 -8.24 -12.80
C ARG A 59 14.74 -7.75 -11.64
N THR A 60 15.29 -7.61 -10.45
CA THR A 60 14.54 -7.17 -9.26
C THR A 60 14.05 -5.73 -9.44
N TYR A 61 14.88 -4.87 -10.03
CA TYR A 61 14.51 -3.48 -10.32
C TYR A 61 13.38 -3.40 -11.35
N LYS A 62 13.50 -4.13 -12.47
CA LYS A 62 12.45 -4.21 -13.50
C LYS A 62 11.12 -4.77 -12.96
N ILE A 63 11.18 -5.77 -12.08
CA ILE A 63 9.98 -6.31 -11.42
C ILE A 63 9.34 -5.23 -10.54
N ALA A 64 10.11 -4.55 -9.69
CA ALA A 64 9.59 -3.51 -8.80
C ALA A 64 8.97 -2.34 -9.59
N GLU A 65 9.62 -1.89 -10.66
CA GLU A 65 9.10 -0.86 -11.56
C GLU A 65 7.76 -1.27 -12.18
N LYS A 66 7.70 -2.48 -12.76
CA LYS A 66 6.49 -3.00 -13.39
C LYS A 66 5.36 -3.20 -12.37
N SER A 67 5.69 -3.69 -11.17
CA SER A 67 4.74 -3.85 -10.08
C SER A 67 4.18 -2.50 -9.62
N SER A 68 5.03 -1.50 -9.39
CA SER A 68 4.60 -0.16 -8.98
C SER A 68 3.64 0.47 -10.01
N MET A 69 3.97 0.35 -11.30
CA MET A 69 3.11 0.86 -12.35
C MET A 69 1.75 0.15 -12.40
N ARG A 70 1.74 -1.18 -12.30
CA ARG A 70 0.49 -1.96 -12.28
C ARG A 70 -0.35 -1.66 -11.05
N THR A 71 0.26 -1.46 -9.88
CA THR A 71 -0.45 -1.11 -8.65
C THR A 71 -1.24 0.19 -8.82
N ILE A 72 -0.62 1.26 -9.34
CA ILE A 72 -1.33 2.54 -9.56
C ILE A 72 -2.42 2.41 -10.63
N GLN A 73 -2.14 1.70 -11.73
CA GLN A 73 -3.11 1.47 -12.81
C GLN A 73 -4.36 0.70 -12.34
N ILE A 74 -4.24 -0.15 -11.33
CA ILE A 74 -5.37 -0.91 -10.79
C ILE A 74 -6.01 -0.16 -9.62
N LEU A 75 -5.24 0.18 -8.58
CA LEU A 75 -5.78 0.82 -7.38
C LEU A 75 -6.39 2.19 -7.64
N GLY A 76 -5.81 2.98 -8.55
CA GLY A 76 -6.34 4.31 -8.88
C GLY A 76 -7.80 4.23 -9.37
N PRO A 77 -8.07 3.59 -10.51
CA PRO A 77 -9.43 3.43 -11.00
C PRO A 77 -10.35 2.69 -10.02
N THR A 78 -9.87 1.61 -9.38
CA THR A 78 -10.71 0.83 -8.44
C THR A 78 -11.17 1.66 -7.24
N THR A 79 -10.28 2.42 -6.61
CA THR A 79 -10.65 3.24 -5.45
C THR A 79 -11.54 4.42 -5.84
N ALA A 80 -11.33 5.01 -7.02
CA ALA A 80 -12.22 6.04 -7.55
C ALA A 80 -13.64 5.51 -7.82
N ILE A 81 -13.75 4.35 -8.50
CA ILE A 81 -15.04 3.71 -8.77
C ILE A 81 -15.74 3.34 -7.46
N LEU A 82 -15.05 2.70 -6.53
CA LEU A 82 -15.62 2.34 -5.23
C LEU A 82 -16.07 3.58 -4.44
N GLY A 83 -15.25 4.64 -4.41
CA GLY A 83 -15.62 5.90 -3.75
C GLY A 83 -16.89 6.54 -4.31
N VAL A 84 -17.01 6.60 -5.65
CA VAL A 84 -18.23 7.13 -6.29
C VAL A 84 -19.44 6.24 -6.04
N THR A 85 -19.31 4.93 -6.24
CA THR A 85 -20.42 3.98 -6.05
C THR A 85 -20.94 3.94 -4.62
N THR A 86 -20.05 4.08 -3.63
CA THR A 86 -20.46 4.12 -2.22
C THR A 86 -21.18 5.42 -1.87
N LEU A 87 -20.79 6.56 -2.45
CA LEU A 87 -21.53 7.82 -2.30
C LEU A 87 -22.92 7.74 -2.94
N THR A 88 -23.03 7.23 -4.17
CA THR A 88 -24.33 7.15 -4.85
C THR A 88 -25.29 6.17 -4.16
N VAL A 89 -24.77 5.07 -3.60
CA VAL A 89 -25.57 4.16 -2.75
C VAL A 89 -26.00 4.84 -1.45
N SER A 90 -25.15 5.68 -0.86
CA SER A 90 -25.48 6.42 0.36
C SER A 90 -26.60 7.43 0.14
N GLU A 91 -26.57 8.14 -0.99
CA GLU A 91 -27.62 9.09 -1.38
C GLU A 91 -28.99 8.43 -1.64
N SER A 92 -29.00 7.13 -1.98
CA SER A 92 -30.22 6.34 -2.13
C SER A 92 -30.98 6.12 -0.81
N GLY A 93 -30.39 6.46 0.34
CA GLY A 93 -31.05 6.46 1.65
C GLY A 93 -31.13 5.09 2.35
N TYR A 94 -30.56 4.03 1.76
CA TYR A 94 -30.59 2.68 2.33
C TYR A 94 -29.49 2.42 3.37
N ILE A 95 -28.30 3.00 3.20
CA ILE A 95 -27.12 2.76 4.05
C ILE A 95 -26.28 4.04 4.07
N ASN A 96 -25.96 4.59 5.24
CA ASN A 96 -25.10 5.77 5.33
C ASN A 96 -23.61 5.36 5.17
N LEU A 97 -23.08 5.49 3.95
CA LEU A 97 -21.70 5.16 3.57
C LEU A 97 -20.91 6.41 3.14
N THR A 98 -21.46 7.60 3.40
CA THR A 98 -20.92 8.86 2.89
C THR A 98 -19.48 9.10 3.33
N GLU A 99 -19.17 8.81 4.59
CA GLU A 99 -17.82 8.94 5.14
C GLU A 99 -16.80 8.03 4.45
N ILE A 100 -17.20 6.77 4.17
CA ILE A 100 -16.36 5.78 3.49
C ILE A 100 -16.09 6.21 2.04
N GLY A 101 -17.12 6.70 1.35
CA GLY A 101 -17.01 7.20 -0.01
C GLY A 101 -16.04 8.37 -0.11
N TYR A 102 -16.18 9.37 0.76
CA TYR A 102 -15.23 10.50 0.81
C TYR A 102 -13.81 10.05 1.16
N ALA A 103 -13.65 9.14 2.13
CA ALA A 103 -12.33 8.63 2.50
C ALA A 103 -11.61 7.95 1.31
N LEU A 104 -12.34 7.15 0.53
CA LEU A 104 -11.82 6.50 -0.68
C LEU A 104 -11.39 7.52 -1.75
N LEU A 105 -12.19 8.57 -1.96
CA LEU A 105 -11.87 9.62 -2.93
C LEU A 105 -10.68 10.50 -2.50
N TYR A 106 -10.62 10.90 -1.23
CA TYR A 106 -9.46 11.62 -0.70
C TYR A 106 -8.19 10.78 -0.77
N PHE A 107 -8.29 9.48 -0.46
CA PHE A 107 -7.18 8.55 -0.64
C PHE A 107 -6.74 8.46 -2.11
N ASN A 108 -7.69 8.42 -3.04
CA ASN A 108 -7.39 8.38 -4.47
C ASN A 108 -6.63 9.63 -4.93
N ILE A 109 -7.08 10.82 -4.52
CA ILE A 109 -6.40 12.09 -4.83
C ILE A 109 -4.99 12.09 -4.24
N ALA A 110 -4.83 11.65 -2.99
CA ALA A 110 -3.52 11.55 -2.34
C ALA A 110 -2.59 10.56 -3.08
N LEU A 111 -3.11 9.41 -3.50
CA LEU A 111 -2.38 8.40 -4.27
C LEU A 111 -1.89 8.95 -5.62
N LEU A 112 -2.76 9.64 -6.36
CA LEU A 112 -2.40 10.29 -7.62
C LEU A 112 -1.40 11.42 -7.41
N GLY A 113 -1.58 12.23 -6.37
CA GLY A 113 -0.64 13.28 -5.98
C GLY A 113 0.76 12.72 -5.71
N LEU A 114 0.84 11.64 -4.94
CA LEU A 114 2.10 10.95 -4.65
C LEU A 114 2.74 10.36 -5.92
N TYR A 115 1.93 9.75 -6.79
CA TYR A 115 2.40 9.24 -8.08
C TYR A 115 2.98 10.36 -8.95
N MET A 116 2.27 11.48 -9.09
CA MET A 116 2.74 12.65 -9.85
C MET A 116 4.01 13.24 -9.26
N PHE A 117 4.12 13.31 -7.93
CA PHE A 117 5.32 13.77 -7.25
C PHE A 117 6.53 12.90 -7.60
N PHE A 118 6.42 11.58 -7.45
CA PHE A 118 7.52 10.67 -7.79
C PHE A 118 7.83 10.66 -9.29
N TYR A 119 6.80 10.66 -10.13
CA TYR A 119 6.97 10.73 -11.58
C TYR A 119 7.71 12.02 -11.98
N GLY A 120 7.33 13.17 -11.41
CA GLY A 120 8.00 14.44 -11.61
C GLY A 120 9.45 14.44 -11.14
N TYR A 121 9.71 13.89 -9.96
CA TYR A 121 11.07 13.78 -9.41
C TYR A 121 11.97 12.91 -10.29
N TYR A 122 11.52 11.70 -10.64
CA TYR A 122 12.31 10.76 -11.44
C TYR A 122 12.42 11.17 -12.90
N SER A 123 11.37 11.76 -13.50
CA SER A 123 11.46 12.28 -14.87
C SER A 123 12.46 13.43 -14.99
N ARG A 124 12.63 14.27 -13.95
CA ARG A 124 13.69 15.29 -13.93
C ARG A 124 15.08 14.69 -13.72
N LYS A 125 15.19 13.65 -12.89
CA LYS A 125 16.46 13.01 -12.55
C LYS A 125 17.03 12.12 -13.66
N TYR A 126 16.17 11.49 -14.46
CA TYR A 126 16.54 10.59 -15.55
C TYR A 126 16.33 11.19 -16.95
N LYS A 127 16.01 12.49 -17.05
CA LYS A 127 16.20 13.24 -18.29
C LYS A 127 17.71 13.30 -18.53
N GLY A 128 18.15 12.65 -19.61
CA GLY A 128 19.50 12.80 -20.14
C GLY A 128 19.81 14.26 -20.47
#